data_AF-A0A9D4ZRU6-F1
#
_entry.id   AF-A0A9D4ZRU6-F1
#
_cell.length_a   1.000
_cell.length_b   1.000
_cell.length_c   1.000
_cell.angle_alpha   90.00
_cell.angle_beta   90.00
_cell.angle_gamma   90.00
#
_symmetry.space_group_name_H-M   'P 1'
#
loop_
_entity.id
_entity.type
_entity.pdbx_description
1 polymer ?
#
loop_
_entity_poly.entity_id
_entity_poly.type
_entity_poly.pdbx_seq_one_letter_code
_entity_poly.pdbx_strand_id
1 'polypeptide(L)'
;MSATHRTYPALESPWGARFFAKANNISSFQTLVAKFVEFQASLSDSGTWAGYSYLSFTSITATYFLPNASTEALSAFDAIATFAEMHADEMSLNLSIQAFPSFQAWRKYVYRCAEAGASCTDRTGDYVVLASRLLPKDLLQSDGGAEVAAAFVEILGTGVDTIIGHLVAGRAVAKTEVDNAVNPAWRTALWHVIVVDNAVNPAW
;
A
#
# COMPACT_ATOMS: atom_id res chain seq x y z
N MET A 1 20.41 -1.66 27.88
CA MET A 1 18.96 -1.86 27.74
C MET A 1 18.74 -2.73 26.51
N SER A 2 17.90 -3.76 26.62
CA SER A 2 17.54 -4.65 25.51
C SER A 2 16.03 -4.88 25.50
N ALA A 3 15.49 -5.27 24.35
CA ALA A 3 14.11 -5.70 24.19
C ALA A 3 14.08 -7.13 23.63
N THR A 4 13.07 -7.90 24.03
CA THR A 4 12.84 -9.26 23.53
C THR A 4 11.56 -9.27 22.70
N HIS A 5 11.66 -9.71 21.45
CA HIS A 5 10.54 -9.76 20.52
C HIS A 5 10.21 -11.22 20.19
N ARG A 6 8.92 -11.50 19.94
CA ARG A 6 8.51 -12.78 19.39
C ARG A 6 9.06 -12.92 17.97
N THR A 7 9.54 -14.11 17.64
CA THR A 7 9.83 -14.53 16.27
C THR A 7 8.73 -15.46 15.79
N TYR A 8 8.62 -15.64 14.47
CA TYR A 8 7.65 -16.51 13.84
C TYR A 8 8.39 -17.60 13.04
N PRO A 9 7.76 -18.77 12.81
CA PRO A 9 8.31 -19.79 11.94
C PRO A 9 8.64 -19.26 10.53
N ALA A 10 9.55 -19.95 9.85
CA ALA A 10 9.83 -19.65 8.45
C ALA A 10 8.57 -19.83 7.60
N LEU A 11 8.43 -18.98 6.57
CA LEU A 11 7.32 -19.03 5.63
C LEU A 11 7.55 -20.14 4.61
N GLU A 12 6.47 -20.84 4.24
CA GLU A 12 6.55 -21.99 3.32
C GLU A 12 6.26 -21.58 1.87
N SER A 13 5.36 -20.62 1.67
CA SER A 13 4.95 -20.16 0.34
C SER A 13 4.71 -18.64 0.34
N PRO A 14 5.77 -17.82 0.47
CA PRO A 14 5.63 -16.38 0.42
C PRO A 14 5.52 -15.90 -1.03
N TRP A 15 4.59 -14.97 -1.27
CA TRP A 15 4.38 -14.33 -2.56
C TRP A 15 4.50 -12.82 -2.43
N GLY A 16 4.90 -12.18 -3.52
CA GLY A 16 4.91 -10.73 -3.62
C GLY A 16 4.23 -10.28 -4.90
N ALA A 17 3.58 -9.12 -4.82
CA ALA A 17 3.00 -8.45 -5.97
C ALA A 17 3.63 -7.06 -6.12
N ARG A 18 3.99 -6.69 -7.34
CA ARG A 18 4.31 -5.31 -7.74
C ARG A 18 3.21 -4.82 -8.66
N PHE A 19 2.70 -3.65 -8.34
CA PHE A 19 1.62 -2.98 -9.02
C PHE A 19 2.12 -1.60 -9.45
N PHE A 20 1.99 -1.27 -10.72
CA PHE A 20 2.21 0.08 -11.23
C PHE A 20 1.07 0.42 -12.17
N ALA A 21 0.26 1.39 -11.79
CA ALA A 21 -0.81 1.91 -12.63
C ALA A 21 -0.55 3.39 -12.96
N LYS A 22 -0.87 3.78 -14.19
CA LYS A 22 -0.75 5.15 -14.66
C LYS A 22 -1.97 5.54 -15.47
N ALA A 23 -2.58 6.66 -15.13
CA ALA A 23 -3.69 7.26 -15.88
C ALA A 23 -3.18 8.30 -16.89
N ASN A 24 -3.91 8.48 -17.99
CA ASN A 24 -3.52 9.40 -19.06
C ASN A 24 -3.82 10.86 -18.74
N ASN A 25 -4.77 11.12 -17.84
CA ASN A 25 -5.22 12.45 -17.44
C ASN A 25 -5.86 12.43 -16.04
N ILE A 26 -6.24 13.59 -15.51
CA ILE A 26 -6.82 13.74 -14.16
C ILE A 26 -8.16 13.00 -14.04
N SER A 27 -9.01 13.02 -15.07
CA SER A 27 -10.31 12.34 -15.04
C SER A 27 -10.13 10.83 -14.92
N SER A 28 -9.26 10.24 -15.74
CA SER A 28 -8.95 8.82 -15.64
C SER A 28 -8.19 8.47 -14.36
N PHE A 29 -7.43 9.42 -13.78
CA PHE A 29 -6.79 9.26 -12.48
C PHE A 29 -7.81 9.21 -11.33
N GLN A 30 -8.86 10.03 -11.37
CA GLN A 30 -9.97 9.95 -10.41
C GLN A 30 -10.61 8.56 -10.42
N THR A 31 -10.90 8.04 -11.62
CA THR A 31 -11.44 6.68 -11.77
C THR A 31 -10.48 5.61 -11.26
N LEU A 32 -9.17 5.74 -11.56
CA LEU A 32 -8.14 4.83 -11.08
C LEU A 32 -8.02 4.84 -9.55
N VAL A 33 -8.01 6.02 -8.91
CA VAL A 33 -7.92 6.14 -7.44
C VAL A 33 -9.16 5.54 -6.78
N ALA A 34 -10.36 5.79 -7.31
CA ALA A 34 -11.59 5.18 -6.80
C ALA A 34 -11.51 3.65 -6.84
N LYS A 35 -11.09 3.07 -7.97
CA LYS A 35 -10.93 1.61 -8.08
C LYS A 35 -9.82 1.08 -7.17
N PHE A 36 -8.75 1.84 -6.99
CA PHE A 36 -7.65 1.46 -6.12
C PHE A 36 -8.06 1.44 -4.64
N VAL A 37 -8.88 2.38 -4.18
CA VAL A 37 -9.41 2.40 -2.81
C VAL A 37 -10.33 1.18 -2.57
N GLU A 38 -11.22 0.88 -3.51
CA GLU A 38 -12.04 -0.34 -3.47
C GLU A 38 -11.17 -1.60 -3.40
N PHE A 39 -10.10 -1.62 -4.21
CA PHE A 39 -9.14 -2.71 -4.25
C PHE A 39 -8.40 -2.90 -2.91
N GLN A 40 -8.06 -1.85 -2.16
CA GLN A 40 -7.44 -2.02 -0.83
C GLN A 40 -8.35 -2.80 0.12
N ALA A 41 -9.65 -2.51 0.08
CA ALA A 41 -10.63 -3.17 0.93
C ALA A 41 -10.77 -4.66 0.57
N SER A 42 -10.91 -4.97 -0.73
CA SER A 42 -11.05 -6.35 -1.20
C SER A 42 -9.78 -7.18 -1.06
N LEU A 43 -8.60 -6.55 -1.20
CA LEU A 43 -7.30 -7.20 -1.01
C LEU A 43 -7.13 -7.72 0.43
N SER A 44 -7.67 -7.00 1.42
CA SER A 44 -7.67 -7.46 2.82
C SER A 44 -8.55 -8.70 3.06
N ASP A 45 -9.66 -8.80 2.33
CA ASP A 45 -10.62 -9.89 2.46
C ASP A 45 -10.14 -11.17 1.78
N SER A 46 -9.51 -11.03 0.61
CA SER A 46 -9.02 -12.14 -0.22
C SER A 46 -7.80 -12.87 0.36
N GLY A 47 -7.13 -12.33 1.39
CA GLY A 47 -6.00 -13.00 2.03
C GLY A 47 -5.30 -12.16 3.09
N THR A 48 -4.15 -12.65 3.56
CA THR A 48 -3.27 -11.90 4.48
C THR A 48 -2.33 -10.94 3.75
N TRP A 49 -2.79 -10.41 2.61
CA TRP A 49 -2.04 -9.42 1.86
C TRP A 49 -1.81 -8.17 2.72
N ALA A 50 -0.57 -7.74 2.75
CA ALA A 50 -0.15 -6.50 3.39
C ALA A 50 0.85 -5.80 2.47
N GLY A 51 0.96 -4.48 2.56
CA GLY A 51 1.84 -3.77 1.63
C GLY A 51 1.86 -2.27 1.78
N TYR A 52 2.61 -1.68 0.85
CA TYR A 52 2.87 -0.26 0.79
C TYR A 52 2.48 0.23 -0.60
N SER A 53 1.76 1.35 -0.66
CA SER A 53 1.42 2.04 -1.90
C SER A 53 1.88 3.49 -1.86
N TYR A 54 2.17 4.02 -3.03
CA TYR A 54 2.55 5.41 -3.26
C TYR A 54 1.65 5.93 -4.37
N LEU A 55 0.81 6.89 -4.02
CA LEU A 55 -0.03 7.62 -4.96
C LEU A 55 0.68 8.94 -5.23
N SER A 56 0.89 9.24 -6.49
CA SER A 56 1.40 10.53 -6.97
C SER A 56 0.51 10.99 -8.12
N PHE A 57 0.70 12.22 -8.58
CA PHE A 57 -0.15 12.78 -9.63
C PHE A 57 -0.16 11.85 -10.86
N THR A 58 -1.34 11.32 -11.20
CA THR A 58 -1.59 10.36 -12.31
C THR A 58 -1.01 8.96 -12.19
N SER A 59 -0.37 8.58 -11.08
CA SER A 59 0.19 7.22 -10.95
C SER A 59 0.07 6.63 -9.56
N ILE A 60 0.02 5.30 -9.51
CA ILE A 60 -0.02 4.51 -8.28
C ILE A 60 1.00 3.40 -8.42
N THR A 61 1.95 3.35 -7.48
CA THR A 61 2.85 2.20 -7.32
C THR A 61 2.50 1.50 -6.03
N ALA A 62 2.47 0.16 -6.01
CA ALA A 62 2.31 -0.58 -4.78
C ALA A 62 3.12 -1.87 -4.78
N THR A 63 3.53 -2.29 -3.59
CA THR A 63 4.16 -3.58 -3.34
C THR A 63 3.41 -4.28 -2.23
N TYR A 64 2.94 -5.49 -2.50
CA TYR A 64 2.26 -6.33 -1.53
C TYR A 64 3.03 -7.61 -1.26
N PHE A 65 2.75 -8.18 -0.09
CA PHE A 65 3.30 -9.41 0.41
C PHE A 65 2.20 -10.30 0.95
N LEU A 66 2.26 -11.57 0.59
CA LEU A 66 1.40 -12.61 1.10
C LEU A 66 2.30 -13.66 1.76
N PRO A 67 2.30 -13.77 3.11
CA PRO A 67 3.28 -14.59 3.82
C PRO A 67 3.17 -16.09 3.52
N ASN A 68 1.95 -16.62 3.48
CA ASN A 68 1.68 -18.01 3.11
C ASN A 68 0.46 -18.00 2.19
N ALA A 69 0.67 -18.29 0.91
CA ALA A 69 -0.38 -18.18 -0.08
C ALA A 69 -1.37 -19.36 -0.05
N SER A 70 -2.63 -19.05 -0.33
CA SER A 70 -3.58 -19.99 -0.93
C SER A 70 -3.79 -19.62 -2.40
N THR A 71 -4.25 -20.55 -3.22
CA THR A 71 -4.55 -20.32 -4.64
C THR A 71 -5.56 -19.19 -4.85
N GLU A 72 -6.54 -19.08 -3.95
CA GLU A 72 -7.61 -18.09 -3.98
C GLU A 72 -7.10 -16.68 -3.66
N ALA A 73 -6.04 -16.56 -2.86
CA ALA A 73 -5.45 -15.26 -2.55
C ALA A 73 -4.73 -14.63 -3.76
N LEU A 74 -4.35 -15.43 -4.78
CA LEU A 74 -3.68 -14.93 -5.97
C LEU A 74 -4.66 -14.25 -6.95
N SER A 75 -5.93 -14.67 -6.99
CA SER A 75 -6.96 -14.04 -7.82
C SER A 75 -7.47 -12.70 -7.27
N ALA A 76 -6.95 -12.26 -6.11
CA ALA A 76 -7.29 -10.97 -5.50
C ALA A 76 -7.08 -9.76 -6.43
N PHE A 77 -6.18 -9.89 -7.41
CA PHE A 77 -5.83 -8.82 -8.35
C PHE A 77 -6.66 -8.87 -9.65
N ASP A 78 -7.43 -9.93 -9.90
CA ASP A 78 -8.13 -10.13 -11.17
C ASP A 78 -9.10 -8.97 -11.46
N ALA A 79 -9.86 -8.54 -10.44
CA ALA A 79 -10.85 -7.47 -10.61
C ALA A 79 -10.22 -6.12 -11.02
N ILE A 80 -9.04 -5.77 -10.48
CA ILE A 80 -8.35 -4.53 -10.86
C ILE A 80 -7.61 -4.68 -12.20
N ALA A 81 -7.14 -5.89 -12.53
CA ALA A 81 -6.57 -6.18 -13.84
C ALA A 81 -7.60 -6.07 -14.96
N THR A 82 -8.75 -6.74 -14.82
CA THR A 82 -9.86 -6.64 -15.78
C THR A 82 -10.37 -5.20 -15.91
N PHE A 83 -10.44 -4.46 -14.79
CA PHE A 83 -10.79 -3.03 -14.85
C PHE A 83 -9.80 -2.24 -15.71
N ALA A 84 -8.49 -2.41 -15.51
CA ALA A 84 -7.49 -1.71 -16.30
C ALA A 84 -7.53 -2.11 -17.79
N GLU A 85 -7.82 -3.37 -18.11
CA GLU A 85 -8.00 -3.84 -19.49
C GLU A 85 -9.22 -3.19 -20.17
N MET A 86 -10.34 -3.07 -19.46
CA MET A 86 -11.55 -2.38 -19.97
C MET A 86 -11.32 -0.88 -20.20
N HIS A 87 -10.36 -0.28 -19.50
CA HIS A 87 -10.00 1.12 -19.60
C HIS A 87 -8.60 1.34 -20.23
N ALA A 88 -8.16 0.43 -21.11
CA ALA A 88 -6.81 0.47 -21.68
C ALA A 88 -6.48 1.76 -22.48
N ASP A 89 -7.49 2.45 -23.03
CA ASP A 89 -7.32 3.73 -23.71
C ASP A 89 -7.11 4.92 -22.74
N GLU A 90 -7.39 4.71 -21.45
CA GLU A 90 -7.39 5.73 -20.40
C GLU A 90 -6.27 5.54 -19.38
N MET A 91 -5.83 4.30 -19.18
CA MET A 91 -4.83 3.95 -18.18
C MET A 91 -4.05 2.71 -18.57
N SER A 92 -2.93 2.50 -17.90
CA SER A 92 -2.11 1.30 -18.00
C SER A 92 -1.91 0.68 -16.63
N LEU A 93 -1.81 -0.65 -16.60
CA LEU A 93 -1.45 -1.42 -15.42
C LEU A 93 -0.32 -2.37 -15.76
N ASN A 94 0.75 -2.32 -14.98
CA ASN A 94 1.80 -3.32 -14.93
C ASN A 94 1.69 -4.04 -13.59
N LEU A 95 1.32 -5.33 -13.65
CA LEU A 95 1.17 -6.20 -12.50
C LEU A 95 2.11 -7.38 -12.63
N SER A 96 2.90 -7.63 -11.58
CA SER A 96 3.76 -8.81 -11.47
C SER A 96 3.52 -9.48 -10.13
N ILE A 97 3.17 -10.76 -10.17
CA ILE A 97 2.95 -11.59 -8.98
C ILE A 97 3.90 -12.78 -9.07
N GLN A 98 4.70 -13.00 -8.03
CA GLN A 98 5.68 -14.10 -8.02
C GLN A 98 5.90 -14.68 -6.63
N ALA A 99 6.23 -15.97 -6.61
CA ALA A 99 6.64 -16.68 -5.40
C ALA A 99 8.10 -16.33 -5.04
N PHE A 100 8.41 -16.43 -3.75
CA PHE A 100 9.75 -16.25 -3.21
C PHE A 100 10.16 -17.45 -2.36
N PRO A 101 11.46 -17.77 -2.26
CA PRO A 101 11.93 -18.88 -1.43
C PRO A 101 11.95 -18.53 0.07
N SER A 102 11.84 -17.25 0.44
CA SER A 102 11.77 -16.81 1.84
C SER A 102 11.34 -15.34 1.95
N PHE A 103 10.95 -14.92 3.16
CA PHE A 103 10.75 -13.49 3.48
C PHE A 103 11.97 -12.62 3.14
N GLN A 104 13.18 -13.12 3.41
CA GLN A 104 14.41 -12.36 3.14
C GLN A 104 14.68 -12.20 1.65
N ALA A 105 14.34 -13.21 0.83
CA ALA A 105 14.45 -13.11 -0.63
C ALA A 105 13.47 -12.07 -1.19
N TRP A 106 12.22 -12.09 -0.73
CA TRP A 106 11.23 -11.05 -1.07
C TRP A 106 11.72 -9.65 -0.68
N ARG A 107 12.17 -9.47 0.58
CA ARG A 107 12.65 -8.18 1.07
C ARG A 107 13.82 -7.66 0.22
N LYS A 108 14.81 -8.49 -0.08
CA LYS A 108 15.95 -8.12 -0.94
C LYS A 108 15.51 -7.73 -2.35
N TYR A 109 14.52 -8.44 -2.90
CA TYR A 109 13.97 -8.12 -4.21
C TYR A 109 13.26 -6.76 -4.21
N VAL A 110 12.43 -6.48 -3.20
CA VAL A 110 11.71 -5.19 -3.08
C VAL A 110 12.67 -4.02 -2.95
N TYR A 111 13.67 -4.12 -2.07
CA TYR A 111 14.69 -3.07 -1.88
C TYR A 111 15.81 -3.08 -2.93
N ARG A 112 15.68 -3.89 -4.00
CA ARG A 112 16.68 -4.01 -5.08
C ARG A 112 18.11 -4.25 -4.58
N CYS A 113 18.24 -4.92 -3.43
CA CYS A 113 19.50 -5.18 -2.74
C CYS A 113 20.53 -5.99 -3.52
N ALA A 114 20.10 -6.67 -4.58
CA ALA A 114 20.96 -7.50 -5.42
C ALA A 114 21.48 -6.76 -6.67
N GLU A 115 21.06 -5.51 -6.90
CA GLU A 115 21.51 -4.71 -8.04
C GLU A 115 22.83 -4.01 -7.71
N ALA A 116 23.79 -4.03 -8.65
CA ALA A 116 25.10 -3.40 -8.44
C ALA A 116 24.95 -1.88 -8.25
N GLY A 117 25.45 -1.37 -7.11
CA GLY A 117 25.33 0.05 -6.75
C GLY A 117 24.05 0.43 -5.98
N ALA A 118 23.15 -0.52 -5.70
CA ALA A 118 21.99 -0.26 -4.86
C ALA A 118 22.39 -0.19 -3.38
N SER A 119 22.06 0.91 -2.71
CA SER A 119 21.97 0.92 -1.26
C SER A 119 20.67 0.18 -0.90
N CYS A 120 20.74 -0.88 -0.10
CA CYS A 120 19.58 -1.60 0.46
C CYS A 120 18.69 -0.74 1.39
N THR A 121 18.66 0.56 1.15
CA THR A 121 18.16 1.63 1.98
C THR A 121 17.56 2.69 1.08
N ASP A 122 16.46 3.26 1.51
CA ASP A 122 15.87 4.40 0.84
C ASP A 122 16.74 5.65 1.05
N ARG A 123 16.67 6.58 0.11
CA ARG A 123 17.26 7.91 0.29
C ARG A 123 16.54 8.64 1.43
N THR A 124 17.30 9.27 2.31
CA THR A 124 16.80 10.05 3.44
C THR A 124 17.55 11.39 3.54
N GLY A 125 17.07 12.30 4.38
CA GLY A 125 17.72 13.60 4.65
C GLY A 125 17.01 14.80 4.04
N ASP A 126 15.91 14.57 3.30
CA ASP A 126 15.04 15.61 2.78
C ASP A 126 14.08 16.11 3.90
N TYR A 127 13.72 17.40 3.86
CA TYR A 127 12.77 18.01 4.81
C TYR A 127 11.35 17.70 4.34
N VAL A 128 10.61 16.94 5.15
CA VAL A 128 9.23 16.54 4.83
C VAL A 128 8.26 16.94 5.93
N VAL A 129 7.09 17.43 5.53
CA VAL A 129 5.93 17.59 6.41
C VAL A 129 5.04 16.38 6.20
N LEU A 130 4.72 15.70 7.30
CA LEU A 130 3.92 14.47 7.30
C LEU A 130 2.63 14.68 8.08
N ALA A 131 1.51 14.34 7.47
CA ALA A 131 0.24 14.14 8.16
C ALA A 131 -0.19 12.69 7.98
N SER A 132 -0.86 12.08 8.98
CA SER A 132 -1.31 10.70 8.83
C SER A 132 -2.69 10.44 9.42
N ARG A 133 -3.35 9.42 8.89
CA ARG A 133 -4.69 8.99 9.31
C ARG A 133 -4.80 7.46 9.30
N LEU A 134 -5.43 6.92 10.33
CA LEU A 134 -5.89 5.54 10.33
C LEU A 134 -7.30 5.51 9.73
N LEU A 135 -7.45 4.79 8.62
CA LEU A 135 -8.72 4.61 7.93
C LEU A 135 -9.34 3.27 8.35
N PRO A 136 -10.54 3.29 8.98
CA PRO A 136 -11.25 2.07 9.35
C PRO A 136 -11.63 1.24 8.13
N LYS A 137 -11.69 -0.08 8.31
CA LYS A 137 -12.14 -0.99 7.25
C LYS A 137 -13.55 -0.65 6.73
N ASP A 138 -14.49 -0.44 7.66
CA ASP A 138 -15.90 -0.18 7.33
C ASP A 138 -16.09 1.12 6.53
N LEU A 139 -15.21 2.11 6.73
CA LEU A 139 -15.21 3.33 5.93
C LEU A 139 -14.88 3.03 4.47
N LEU A 140 -13.91 2.14 4.20
CA LEU A 140 -13.48 1.80 2.85
C LEU A 140 -14.45 0.86 2.12
N GLN A 141 -15.29 0.14 2.86
CA GLN A 141 -16.29 -0.80 2.30
C GLN A 141 -17.67 -0.18 2.11
N SER A 142 -17.89 1.04 2.60
CA SER A 142 -19.13 1.79 2.44
C SER A 142 -18.95 2.92 1.42
N ASP A 143 -19.98 3.76 1.27
CA ASP A 143 -19.92 4.97 0.42
C ASP A 143 -18.74 5.90 0.77
N GLY A 144 -18.21 5.80 2.00
CA GLY A 144 -17.02 6.52 2.43
C GLY A 144 -15.74 6.21 1.63
N GLY A 145 -15.68 5.05 0.94
CA GLY A 145 -14.56 4.74 0.05
C GLY A 145 -14.45 5.73 -1.12
N ALA A 146 -15.58 6.17 -1.67
CA ALA A 146 -15.61 7.17 -2.73
C ALA A 146 -15.17 8.55 -2.21
N GLU A 147 -15.56 8.92 -0.99
CA GLU A 147 -15.12 10.16 -0.33
C GLU A 147 -13.60 10.16 -0.07
N VAL A 148 -13.05 9.02 0.38
CA VAL A 148 -11.59 8.84 0.55
C VAL A 148 -10.85 9.00 -0.78
N ALA A 149 -11.36 8.38 -1.86
CA ALA A 149 -10.77 8.51 -3.18
C ALA A 149 -10.77 9.96 -3.68
N ALA A 150 -11.90 10.66 -3.51
CA ALA A 150 -12.02 12.07 -3.87
C ALA A 150 -11.03 12.93 -3.08
N ALA A 151 -10.93 12.72 -1.76
CA ALA A 151 -10.01 13.44 -0.90
C ALA A 151 -8.54 13.24 -1.33
N PHE A 152 -8.14 12.03 -1.74
CA PHE A 152 -6.77 11.80 -2.23
C PHE A 152 -6.46 12.56 -3.51
N VAL A 153 -7.41 12.59 -4.46
CA VAL A 153 -7.21 13.36 -5.69
C VAL A 153 -7.14 14.85 -5.39
N GLU A 154 -8.00 15.36 -4.51
CA GLU A 154 -7.98 16.76 -4.10
C GLU A 154 -6.65 17.14 -3.44
N ILE A 155 -6.17 16.32 -2.48
CA ILE A 155 -4.88 16.53 -1.80
C ILE A 155 -3.72 16.53 -2.80
N LEU A 156 -3.65 15.55 -3.71
CA LEU A 156 -2.60 15.53 -4.74
C LEU A 156 -2.73 16.73 -5.70
N GLY A 157 -3.94 17.23 -5.91
CA GLY A 157 -4.22 18.44 -6.69
C GLY A 157 -3.71 19.74 -6.06
N THR A 158 -3.42 19.77 -4.75
CA THR A 158 -2.86 20.95 -4.08
C THR A 158 -1.35 21.08 -4.25
N GLY A 159 -0.69 20.12 -4.90
CA GLY A 159 0.76 20.09 -5.09
C GLY A 159 1.52 19.25 -4.06
N VAL A 160 0.84 18.51 -3.19
CA VAL A 160 1.45 17.48 -2.34
C VAL A 160 2.16 16.44 -3.21
N ASP A 161 3.36 16.04 -2.79
CA ASP A 161 4.20 15.12 -3.57
C ASP A 161 3.64 13.70 -3.65
N THR A 162 3.25 13.14 -2.50
CA THR A 162 2.75 11.76 -2.47
C THR A 162 1.84 11.48 -1.29
N ILE A 163 0.93 10.52 -1.50
CA ILE A 163 0.19 9.85 -0.45
C ILE A 163 0.72 8.42 -0.34
N ILE A 164 1.25 8.07 0.81
CA ILE A 164 1.71 6.72 1.14
C ILE A 164 0.59 5.97 1.85
N GLY A 165 0.27 4.78 1.35
CA GLY A 165 -0.70 3.89 1.95
C GLY A 165 -0.03 2.67 2.58
N HIS A 166 -0.28 2.41 3.85
CA HIS A 166 0.20 1.26 4.59
C HIS A 166 -0.95 0.29 4.88
N LEU A 167 -1.09 -0.74 4.04
CA LEU A 167 -2.04 -1.82 4.27
C LEU A 167 -1.41 -2.81 5.25
N VAL A 168 -1.36 -2.41 6.52
CA VAL A 168 -0.59 -3.11 7.58
C VAL A 168 -1.43 -3.43 8.83
N ALA A 169 -2.71 -3.04 8.83
CA ALA A 169 -3.62 -3.25 9.94
C ALA A 169 -4.61 -4.41 9.68
N GLY A 170 -5.65 -4.52 10.51
CA GLY A 170 -6.60 -5.63 10.46
C GLY A 170 -6.06 -6.96 10.97
N ARG A 171 -6.88 -8.02 10.87
CA ARG A 171 -6.56 -9.41 11.26
C ARG A 171 -5.88 -9.49 12.64
N ALA A 172 -4.60 -9.86 12.69
CA ALA A 172 -3.86 -10.00 13.95
C ALA A 172 -3.74 -8.67 14.71
N VAL A 173 -3.66 -7.53 14.00
CA VAL A 173 -3.61 -6.19 14.60
C VAL A 173 -4.95 -5.81 15.20
N ALA A 174 -6.07 -6.31 14.66
CA ALA A 174 -7.41 -6.07 15.20
C ALA A 174 -7.66 -6.79 16.54
N LYS A 175 -6.88 -7.83 16.86
CA LYS A 175 -7.03 -8.58 18.10
C LYS A 175 -6.35 -7.87 19.26
N THR A 176 -6.95 -8.01 20.44
CA THR A 176 -6.39 -7.49 21.71
C THR A 176 -5.98 -8.68 22.57
N GLU A 177 -4.87 -9.33 22.22
CA GLU A 177 -4.37 -10.51 22.93
C GLU A 177 -3.34 -10.17 24.02
N VAL A 178 -2.86 -8.93 24.05
CA VAL A 178 -1.83 -8.46 24.99
C VAL A 178 -2.21 -7.07 25.44
N ASP A 179 -2.13 -6.81 26.75
CA ASP A 179 -2.30 -5.47 27.30
C ASP A 179 -1.13 -4.58 26.88
N ASN A 180 -1.44 -3.50 26.15
CA ASN A 180 -0.46 -2.53 25.67
C ASN A 180 -1.15 -1.19 25.38
N ALA A 181 -0.35 -0.13 25.31
CA ALA A 181 -0.81 1.23 25.05
C ALA A 181 -0.96 1.56 23.54
N VAL A 182 -1.11 0.55 22.66
CA VAL A 182 -1.33 0.81 21.24
C VAL A 182 -2.68 1.51 21.07
N ASN A 183 -2.71 2.62 20.32
CA ASN A 183 -3.92 3.39 20.07
C ASN A 183 -5.07 2.47 19.59
N PRO A 184 -6.25 2.48 20.24
CA PRO A 184 -7.39 1.64 19.87
C PRO A 184 -7.83 1.75 18.40
N ALA A 185 -7.57 2.88 17.74
CA ALA A 185 -7.88 3.06 16.32
C ALA A 185 -7.18 2.02 15.41
N TRP A 186 -6.04 1.47 15.82
CA TRP A 186 -5.39 0.37 15.09
C TRP A 186 -6.23 -0.92 15.06
N ARG A 187 -7.17 -1.09 15.99
CA ARG A 187 -8.02 -2.28 16.05
C ARG A 187 -9.09 -2.30 14.98
N THR A 188 -9.51 -1.13 14.50
CA THR A 188 -10.52 -0.99 13.43
C THR A 188 -9.91 -0.55 12.10
N ALA A 189 -8.69 -0.02 12.11
CA ALA A 189 -7.98 0.39 10.92
C ALA A 189 -7.74 -0.79 9.96
N LEU A 190 -7.86 -0.50 8.68
CA LEU A 190 -7.31 -1.33 7.61
C LEU A 190 -6.08 -0.67 7.00
N TRP A 191 -6.15 0.64 6.78
CA TRP A 191 -5.16 1.38 6.00
C TRP A 191 -4.63 2.56 6.80
N HIS A 192 -3.32 2.63 7.02
CA HIS A 192 -2.66 3.80 7.59
C HIS A 192 -2.13 4.66 6.43
N VAL A 193 -2.66 5.86 6.29
CA VAL A 193 -2.33 6.76 5.18
C VAL A 193 -1.46 7.89 5.68
N ILE A 194 -0.41 8.23 4.93
CA ILE A 194 0.49 9.34 5.19
C ILE A 194 0.49 10.26 3.98
N VAL A 195 0.20 11.54 4.21
CA VAL A 195 0.39 12.61 3.23
C VAL A 195 1.79 13.17 3.42
N VAL A 196 2.55 13.25 2.33
CA VAL A 196 3.94 13.71 2.32
C VAL A 196 4.05 14.93 1.43
N ASP A 197 4.47 16.03 2.03
CA ASP A 197 4.80 17.27 1.34
C ASP A 197 6.28 17.60 1.57
N ASN A 198 7.07 17.71 0.50
CA ASN A 198 8.44 18.17 0.60
C ASN A 198 8.41 19.66 0.92
N ALA A 199 8.90 20.02 2.10
CA ALA A 199 9.06 21.42 2.43
C ALA A 199 10.09 22.02 1.46
N VAL A 200 9.65 22.94 0.60
CA VAL A 200 10.59 23.83 -0.10
C VAL A 200 11.37 24.54 1.00
N ASN A 201 12.69 24.30 1.03
CA ASN A 201 13.60 24.91 1.99
C ASN A 201 13.30 26.42 2.09
N PRO A 202 12.69 26.93 3.17
CA PRO A 202 12.64 28.36 3.36
C PRO A 202 14.09 28.73 3.61
N ALA A 203 14.73 29.38 2.64
CA ALA A 203 16.10 29.82 2.76
C ALA A 203 16.29 30.53 4.11
N TRP A 204 17.02 29.88 5.02
CA TRP A 204 17.51 30.47 6.26
C TRP A 204 18.88 31.10 5.98
#